data_AF-A0A5J4PMV9-F1
#
_entry.id   AF-A0A5J4PMV9-F1
#
_cell.length_a   1.000
_cell.length_b   1.000
_cell.length_c   1.000
_cell.angle_alpha   90.00
_cell.angle_beta   90.00
_cell.angle_gamma   90.00
#
_symmetry.space_group_name_H-M   'P 1'
#
loop_
_entity.id
_entity.type
_entity.pdbx_description
1 polymer ?
#
loop_
_entity_poly.entity_id
_entity_poly.type
_entity_poly.pdbx_seq_one_letter_code
_entity_poly.pdbx_strand_id
1 'polypeptide(L)' 'MLTNSNSDQNIRYIVANEKDMRWGLTVCSIGFQQIAPHEVYPPKCHPESYFFSTDKGRVLNEYQLIYITRGGGEFRS' A
#
# COMPACT_ATOMS: atom_id res chain seq x y z
N MET A 1 5.26 -17.56 25.73
CA MET A 1 4.40 -16.62 25.00
C MET A 1 4.97 -16.51 23.59
N LEU A 2 4.38 -17.20 22.62
CA LEU A 2 4.82 -17.14 21.23
C LEU A 2 4.22 -15.86 20.64
N THR A 3 5.06 -14.86 20.36
CA THR A 3 4.66 -13.72 19.56
C THR A 3 4.46 -14.23 18.13
N ASN A 4 3.22 -14.52 17.75
CA ASN A 4 2.89 -14.71 16.33
C ASN A 4 3.24 -13.41 15.62
N SER A 5 4.41 -13.37 14.98
CA SER A 5 4.76 -12.35 14.02
C SER A 5 3.75 -12.45 12.88
N ASN A 6 2.69 -11.65 12.93
CA ASN A 6 1.63 -11.71 11.93
C ASN A 6 2.20 -11.19 10.61
N SER A 7 2.66 -12.11 9.77
CA SER A 7 3.16 -11.89 8.41
C SER A 7 2.00 -11.62 7.44
N ASP A 8 1.05 -10.76 7.81
CA ASP A 8 -0.17 -10.51 7.04
C ASP A 8 -0.03 -9.33 6.05
N GLN A 9 1.17 -8.76 5.95
CA GLN A 9 1.51 -7.67 5.03
C GLN A 9 2.52 -8.19 4.02
N ASN A 10 2.14 -8.25 2.75
CA ASN A 10 3.04 -8.63 1.67
C ASN A 10 2.91 -7.60 0.56
N ILE A 11 3.82 -6.62 0.55
CA ILE A 11 3.84 -5.54 -0.43
C ILE A 11 5.19 -5.57 -1.12
N ARG A 12 5.15 -5.56 -2.44
CA ARG A 12 6.32 -5.53 -3.30
C ARG A 12 6.28 -4.27 -4.14
N TYR A 13 7.42 -3.60 -4.19
CA TYR A 13 7.68 -2.47 -5.06
C TYR A 13 8.47 -2.97 -6.25
N ILE A 14 7.93 -2.76 -7.45
CA ILE A 14 8.49 -3.28 -8.69
C ILE A 14 9.09 -2.10 -9.45
N VAL A 15 10.34 -2.26 -9.86
CA VAL A 15 11.04 -1.27 -10.68
C VAL A 15 10.80 -1.64 -12.14
N ALA A 16 10.12 -0.76 -12.88
CA ALA A 16 9.98 -0.90 -14.32
C ALA A 16 11.25 -0.41 -15.03
N ASN A 17 11.63 -1.09 -16.11
CA ASN A 17 12.69 -0.65 -17.01
C ASN A 17 12.11 -0.04 -18.30
N GLU A 18 12.98 0.51 -19.15
CA GLU A 18 12.58 1.14 -20.43
C GLU A 18 11.83 0.20 -21.37
N LYS A 19 12.07 -1.12 -21.32
CA LYS A 19 11.34 -2.11 -22.13
C LYS A 19 9.94 -2.32 -21.60
N ASP A 20 9.74 -2.35 -20.29
CA ASP A 20 8.42 -2.48 -19.67
C ASP A 20 7.56 -1.26 -20.00
N MET A 21 8.15 -0.06 -19.98
CA MET A 21 7.44 1.17 -20.35
C MET A 21 6.90 1.16 -21.79
N ARG A 22 7.52 0.41 -22.71
CA ARG A 22 7.03 0.27 -24.09
C ARG A 22 5.73 -0.53 -24.21
N TRP A 23 5.32 -1.26 -23.17
CA TRP A 23 4.02 -1.93 -23.14
C TRP A 23 2.86 -0.96 -22.90
N GLY A 24 3.14 0.31 -22.56
CA GLY A 24 2.13 1.34 -22.31
C GLY A 24 1.48 1.26 -20.92
N LEU A 25 1.84 0.27 -20.11
CA LEU A 25 1.41 0.10 -18.73
C LEU A 25 2.48 -0.64 -17.94
N THR A 26 2.74 -0.19 -16.72
CA THR A 26 3.64 -0.86 -15.77
C THR A 26 2.97 -1.00 -14.41
N VAL A 27 3.32 -2.06 -13.67
CA VAL A 27 2.88 -2.25 -12.29
C VAL A 27 3.98 -1.72 -11.37
N CYS A 28 3.69 -0.68 -10.58
CA CYS A 28 4.64 -0.07 -9.64
C CYS A 28 4.70 -0.80 -8.30
N SER A 29 3.55 -1.34 -7.87
CA SER A 29 3.47 -2.13 -6.65
C SER A 29 2.35 -3.17 -6.73
N ILE A 30 2.51 -4.22 -5.93
CA ILE A 30 1.48 -5.24 -5.71
C ILE A 30 1.54 -5.65 -4.25
N GLY A 31 0.38 -5.88 -3.65
CA GLY A 31 0.39 -6.46 -2.33
C GLY A 31 -0.97 -6.66 -1.69
N PHE A 32 -0.91 -7.12 -0.46
CA PHE A 32 -2.02 -7.27 0.44
C PHE A 32 -1.68 -6.62 1.77
N GLN A 33 -2.68 -5.95 2.34
CA GLN A 33 -2.60 -5.29 3.63
C GLN A 33 -3.89 -5.50 4.41
N GLN A 34 -3.75 -6.00 5.63
CA GLN A 34 -4.81 -6.10 6.62
C GLN A 34 -4.56 -5.10 7.75
N ILE A 35 -5.55 -4.31 8.12
CA ILE A 35 -5.49 -3.41 9.28
C ILE A 35 -6.46 -3.95 10.32
N ALA A 36 -5.96 -4.36 11.48
CA ALA A 36 -6.78 -4.86 12.57
C ALA A 36 -7.55 -3.73 13.27
N PRO A 37 -8.66 -4.02 13.97
CA PRO A 37 -9.34 -3.02 14.79
C PRO A 37 -8.37 -2.34 15.76
N HIS A 38 -8.42 -1.00 15.83
CA HIS A 38 -7.55 -0.16 16.65
C HIS A 38 -6.06 -0.14 16.28
N GLU A 39 -5.67 -0.76 15.16
CA GLU A 39 -4.32 -0.65 14.65
C GLU A 39 -4.02 0.77 14.14
N VAL A 40 -2.79 1.21 14.32
CA VAL A 40 -2.35 2.54 13.87
C VAL A 40 -2.31 2.58 12.35
N TYR A 41 -3.03 3.54 11.78
CA TYR A 41 -3.01 3.82 10.35
C TYR A 41 -2.46 5.23 10.09
N PRO A 42 -1.61 5.42 9.06
CA PRO A 42 -1.06 4.41 8.16
C PRO A 42 0.15 3.69 8.77
N PRO A 43 0.39 2.42 8.40
CA PRO A 43 1.55 1.67 8.85
C PRO A 43 2.86 2.22 8.26
N LYS A 44 3.94 2.14 9.05
CA LYS A 44 5.27 2.68 8.72
C LYS A 44 6.20 1.65 8.06
N CYS A 45 5.64 0.72 7.28
CA CYS A 45 6.38 -0.39 6.67
C CYS A 45 6.71 -0.18 5.18
N HIS A 46 6.52 1.04 4.66
CA HIS A 46 6.72 1.39 3.25
C HIS A 46 8.03 2.17 3.05
N PRO A 47 8.57 2.24 1.83
CA PRO A 47 9.63 3.19 1.48
C PRO A 47 9.17 4.63 1.73
N GLU A 48 10.12 5.54 1.95
CA GLU A 48 9.84 6.93 2.31
C GLU A 48 8.93 7.64 1.28
N SER A 49 9.13 7.38 -0.01
CA SER A 49 8.28 7.91 -1.09
C SER A 49 6.82 7.45 -1.01
N TYR A 50 6.56 6.37 -0.28
CA TYR A 50 5.25 5.80 0.00
C TYR A 50 4.85 5.99 1.47
N PHE A 51 5.38 6.99 2.17
CA PHE A 51 4.78 7.43 3.42
C PHE A 51 3.49 8.21 3.18
N PHE A 52 2.50 7.99 4.04
CA PHE A 52 1.23 8.70 4.01
C PHE A 52 1.05 9.44 5.34
N SER A 53 0.58 10.68 5.27
CA SER A 53 0.14 11.44 6.43
C SER A 53 -1.33 11.73 6.22
N THR A 54 -2.18 11.39 7.18
CA THR A 54 -3.60 11.70 7.13
C THR A 54 -3.86 13.20 7.14
N ASP A 55 -2.97 13.99 7.77
CA ASP A 55 -3.12 15.44 7.90
C ASP A 55 -2.63 16.19 6.65
N LYS A 56 -1.59 15.66 5.98
CA LYS A 56 -0.95 16.32 4.83
C LYS A 56 -1.29 15.69 3.48
N GLY A 57 -1.80 14.47 3.48
CA GLY A 57 -1.97 13.65 2.28
C GLY A 57 -0.64 13.30 1.60
N ARG A 58 -0.74 12.81 0.36
CA ARG A 58 0.37 12.68 -0.59
C ARG A 58 -0.16 12.61 -2.01
N VAL A 59 0.70 12.86 -2.99
CA VAL A 59 0.42 12.58 -4.41
C VAL A 59 1.41 11.54 -4.89
N LEU A 60 0.90 10.45 -5.48
CA LEU A 60 1.71 9.47 -6.20
C LEU A 60 1.41 9.64 -7.70
N ASN A 61 2.44 9.61 -8.55
CA ASN A 61 2.27 9.69 -10.00
C ASN A 61 1.93 8.32 -10.60
N GLU A 62 0.87 7.70 -10.07
CA GLU A 62 0.40 6.36 -10.42
C GLU A 62 -1.07 6.21 -10.02
N TYR A 63 -1.75 5.24 -10.66
CA TYR A 63 -3.10 4.85 -10.28
C TYR A 63 -3.06 3.63 -9.36
N GLN A 64 -3.92 3.63 -8.34
CA GLN A 64 -4.05 2.51 -7.40
C GLN A 64 -5.39 1.81 -7.63
N LEU A 65 -5.35 0.49 -7.81
CA LEU A 65 -6.54 -0.34 -7.76
C LEU A 65 -6.62 -1.01 -6.39
N ILE A 66 -7.59 -0.60 -5.57
CA ILE A 66 -7.76 -1.11 -4.21
C ILE A 66 -9.01 -1.96 -4.17
N TYR A 67 -8.86 -3.22 -3.77
CA TYR A 67 -9.98 -4.16 -3.59
C TYR A 67 -10.16 -4.50 -2.10
N ILE A 68 -11.23 -3.98 -1.51
CA ILE A 68 -11.55 -4.19 -0.09
C ILE A 68 -12.42 -5.44 0.01
N THR A 69 -11.83 -6.55 0.47
CA THR A 69 -12.53 -7.83 0.58
C THR A 69 -13.39 -7.93 1.83
N ARG A 70 -12.97 -7.29 2.92
CA ARG A 70 -13.63 -7.32 4.24
C ARG A 70 -13.33 -6.02 5.00
N GLY A 71 -14.21 -5.65 5.93
CA GLY A 71 -14.10 -4.44 6.74
C GLY A 71 -14.95 -3.29 6.20
N GLY A 72 -14.86 -2.14 6.86
CA GLY A 72 -15.59 -0.93 6.49
C GLY A 72 -14.97 0.29 7.17
N GLY A 73 -15.24 1.47 6.63
CA GLY A 73 -14.74 2.73 7.15
C GLY A 73 -15.39 3.92 6.45
N GLU A 74 -15.14 5.11 6.98
CA GLU A 74 -15.54 6.36 6.34
C GLU A 74 -14.40 6.89 5.48
N PHE A 75 -14.69 7.17 4.22
CA PHE A 75 -13.78 7.94 3.39
C PHE A 75 -13.90 9.43 3.75
N ARG A 76 -12.77 10.10 3.95
CA ARG A 76 -12.69 11.56 4.07
C ARG A 76 -11.66 12.08 3.08
N SER A 77 -12.08 13.03 2.25
CA SER A 77 -11.26 13.76 1.26
C SER A 77 -10.85 15.13 1.78
#